data_AF-A0A699JT58-F1
#
_entry.id   AF-A0A699JT58-F1
#
_cell.length_a   1.000
_cell.length_b   1.000
_cell.length_c   1.000
_cell.angle_alpha   90.00
_cell.angle_beta   90.00
_cell.angle_gamma   90.00
#
_symmetry.space_group_name_H-M   'P 1'
#
loop_
_entity.id
_entity.type
_entity.pdbx_description
1 polymer ?
#
loop_
_entity_poly.entity_id
_entity_poly.type
_entity_poly.pdbx_seq_one_letter_code
_entity_poly.pdbx_strand_id
1 'polypeptide(L)'
;STRGGKSLAAIELGMGSTRPAPVLESAPADVSDPYPLSFAGPQLRHPADGNVAAGDPKSKNASFASVVGSPESIYRPEWELCHLHNDDFLRQYNVNLARQVAMGSHLRLRFEQEAKLLKKSVAQVARRDKRIQAREHEIKNLEALLEAEADMKKAAEDKSVKLSQELENMQTLFSDLQVSNDHLSQRVATLQEQVSGEEKLKAAFEEFKWYEDNQVEQRCAEMDARLDALSIDFGEELYPHMLTAIACHRWMIGHGLCLAVIKCSESLELRQAFVDFMSVRIAKGMSEGLRHGVEHGQAQLNLEAIEAYDPKAEAKYIAALHALKNLKYPLVDQLDGLKDAPMDVIMAAPYLESDNEDDAPQ
;
A
#
# COMPACT_ATOMS: atom_id res chain seq x y z
N SER A 1 16.91 -2.70 -35.87
CA SER A 1 16.09 -2.60 -34.66
C SER A 1 15.87 -3.99 -34.14
N THR A 2 16.74 -4.45 -33.24
CA THR A 2 16.62 -5.75 -32.58
C THR A 2 17.64 -5.83 -31.44
N ARG A 3 17.12 -6.23 -30.27
CA ARG A 3 17.79 -6.98 -29.19
C ARG A 3 18.73 -6.19 -28.26
N GLY A 4 18.11 -5.47 -27.33
CA GLY A 4 18.66 -5.19 -26.00
C GLY A 4 18.10 -6.19 -24.99
N GLY A 5 18.96 -6.87 -24.25
CA GLY A 5 18.59 -7.79 -23.17
C GLY A 5 19.82 -8.11 -22.34
N LYS A 6 20.10 -7.28 -21.33
CA LYS A 6 21.16 -7.46 -20.34
C LYS A 6 20.53 -8.15 -19.13
N SER A 7 21.03 -9.33 -18.77
CA SER A 7 20.65 -10.06 -17.56
C SER A 7 21.24 -9.39 -16.32
N LEU A 8 20.39 -9.15 -15.31
CA LEU A 8 20.81 -8.74 -13.97
C LEU A 8 20.58 -9.89 -12.98
N ALA A 9 21.56 -10.05 -12.10
CA ALA A 9 21.73 -11.13 -11.14
C ALA A 9 20.70 -11.10 -10.01
N ALA A 10 20.31 -12.28 -9.56
CA ALA A 10 19.59 -12.50 -8.32
C ALA A 10 20.55 -12.39 -7.13
N ILE A 11 20.19 -11.56 -6.14
CA ILE A 11 20.81 -11.52 -4.83
C ILE A 11 19.78 -12.06 -3.84
N GLU A 12 20.02 -13.29 -3.38
CA GLU A 12 19.37 -13.88 -2.22
C GLU A 12 20.05 -13.33 -0.96
N LEU A 13 19.29 -12.68 -0.10
CA LEU A 13 19.68 -12.37 1.28
C LEU A 13 18.61 -12.91 2.21
N GLY A 14 18.78 -14.17 2.62
CA GLY A 14 18.11 -14.71 3.80
C GLY A 14 18.91 -14.34 5.03
N MET A 15 18.27 -13.76 6.04
CA MET A 15 18.74 -13.75 7.42
C MET A 15 17.58 -13.49 8.40
N GLY A 16 17.51 -14.33 9.44
CA GLY A 16 17.27 -13.85 10.81
C GLY A 16 15.85 -13.93 11.35
N SER A 17 15.40 -15.14 11.70
CA SER A 17 14.29 -15.34 12.63
C SER A 17 14.80 -15.25 14.07
N THR A 18 14.36 -14.23 14.82
CA THR A 18 14.47 -14.22 16.29
C THR A 18 13.18 -13.70 16.91
N ARG A 19 12.55 -14.56 17.72
CA ARG A 19 11.32 -14.31 18.48
C ARG A 19 11.68 -13.70 19.84
N PRO A 20 10.85 -12.80 20.39
CA PRO A 20 10.68 -12.71 21.83
C PRO A 20 9.22 -12.91 22.27
N ALA A 21 9.06 -13.46 23.48
CA ALA A 21 7.80 -13.68 24.19
C ALA A 21 7.21 -12.38 24.77
N PRO A 22 5.89 -12.32 25.04
CA PRO A 22 5.31 -11.21 25.79
C PRO A 22 5.16 -11.55 27.28
N VAL A 23 5.48 -10.58 28.13
CA VAL A 23 5.09 -10.51 29.55
C VAL A 23 4.42 -9.16 29.80
N LEU A 24 3.36 -9.26 30.61
CA LEU A 24 2.65 -8.27 31.42
C LEU A 24 1.45 -7.53 30.79
N GLU A 25 0.28 -7.84 31.35
CA GLU A 25 -0.93 -7.01 31.29
C GLU A 25 -1.49 -6.86 32.72
N SER A 26 -1.57 -5.60 33.17
CA SER A 26 -2.46 -5.02 34.19
C SER A 26 -2.02 -3.55 34.32
N ALA A 27 -2.83 -2.50 34.31
CA ALA A 27 -4.28 -2.27 34.27
C ALA A 27 -4.50 -0.91 33.53
N PRO A 28 -5.70 -0.29 33.56
CA PRO A 28 -5.78 0.90 34.42
C PRO A 28 -7.12 1.10 35.13
N ALA A 29 -7.02 1.83 36.24
CA ALA A 29 -8.11 2.25 37.11
C ALA A 29 -8.71 3.59 36.69
N ASP A 30 -9.97 3.72 37.08
CA ASP A 30 -10.94 4.80 36.89
C ASP A 30 -10.68 6.03 37.79
N VAL A 31 -11.31 7.15 37.41
CA VAL A 31 -11.14 8.53 37.90
C VAL A 31 -12.24 8.88 38.91
N SER A 32 -11.91 9.49 40.06
CA SER A 32 -12.50 10.76 40.60
C SER A 32 -12.31 10.98 42.12
N ASP A 33 -12.00 12.25 42.42
CA ASP A 33 -11.71 13.06 43.65
C ASP A 33 -12.86 13.10 44.72
N PRO A 34 -12.80 13.77 45.93
CA PRO A 34 -11.74 14.53 46.64
C PRO A 34 -11.50 14.29 48.17
N TYR A 35 -10.39 14.86 48.66
CA TYR A 35 -9.85 15.17 50.02
C TYR A 35 -10.86 15.43 51.20
N PRO A 36 -10.49 15.43 52.52
CA PRO A 36 -9.21 15.94 53.09
C PRO A 36 -8.62 15.29 54.39
N LEU A 37 -7.47 15.85 54.86
CA LEU A 37 -6.85 15.79 56.21
C LEU A 37 -5.88 14.61 56.44
N SER A 38 -4.65 14.72 56.97
CA SER A 38 -3.80 15.78 57.53
C SER A 38 -2.41 15.16 57.72
N PHE A 39 -1.31 15.89 57.53
CA PHE A 39 -0.15 15.82 58.45
C PHE A 39 0.75 17.05 58.30
N ALA A 40 1.42 17.36 59.41
CA ALA A 40 1.95 18.65 59.80
C ALA A 40 3.26 19.09 59.12
N GLY A 41 3.39 20.42 59.00
CA GLY A 41 4.61 21.19 59.30
C GLY A 41 5.18 22.03 58.14
N PRO A 42 5.87 23.16 58.41
CA PRO A 42 5.61 24.23 59.38
C PRO A 42 5.36 25.59 58.69
N GLN A 43 4.71 26.51 59.41
CA GLN A 43 4.39 27.85 58.94
C GLN A 43 5.63 28.73 58.75
N LEU A 44 5.61 29.52 57.68
CA LEU A 44 6.41 30.72 57.51
C LEU A 44 5.51 31.80 56.89
N ARG A 45 5.08 32.79 57.69
CA ARG A 45 4.94 34.19 57.27
C ARG A 45 4.82 35.13 58.48
N HIS A 46 5.81 36.03 58.51
CA HIS A 46 5.85 37.42 58.99
C HIS A 46 5.35 37.79 60.41
N PRO A 47 6.23 38.40 61.22
CA PRO A 47 5.83 39.21 62.36
C PRO A 47 5.54 40.65 61.90
N ALA A 48 4.38 41.16 62.27
CA ALA A 48 4.12 42.59 62.40
C ALA A 48 3.67 42.86 63.85
N ASP A 49 4.14 43.98 64.36
CA ASP A 49 3.68 44.68 65.57
C ASP A 49 4.00 44.03 66.92
N GLY A 50 5.28 44.18 67.29
CA GLY A 50 5.78 44.12 68.65
C GLY A 50 6.56 45.38 68.98
N ASN A 51 5.85 46.49 69.12
CA ASN A 51 6.37 47.75 69.64
C ASN A 51 6.74 47.54 71.12
N VAL A 52 7.97 47.13 71.40
CA VAL A 52 8.56 47.16 72.75
C VAL A 52 9.76 48.08 72.69
N ALA A 53 9.57 49.19 73.40
CA ALA A 53 10.51 50.26 73.63
C ALA A 53 11.95 49.77 73.74
N ALA A 54 12.84 50.57 73.15
CA ALA A 54 14.27 50.60 73.43
C ALA A 54 14.52 50.42 74.93
N GLY A 55 14.79 49.17 75.32
CA GLY A 55 15.41 48.83 76.58
C GLY A 55 16.87 49.25 76.46
N ASP A 56 17.08 50.56 76.64
CA ASP A 56 18.33 51.17 77.05
C ASP A 56 19.12 50.16 77.88
N PRO A 57 20.27 49.64 77.41
CA PRO A 57 21.15 48.97 78.33
C PRO A 57 21.62 50.10 79.24
N LYS A 58 20.97 50.21 80.41
CA LYS A 58 21.49 50.90 81.58
C LYS A 58 22.90 50.37 81.79
N SER A 59 23.85 50.95 81.06
CA SER A 59 25.18 51.14 81.56
C SER A 59 24.90 51.92 82.84
N LYS A 60 24.97 51.19 83.96
CA LYS A 60 25.29 51.81 85.23
C LYS A 60 26.65 52.45 84.98
N ASN A 61 26.59 53.64 84.42
CA ASN A 61 27.48 54.73 84.68
C ASN A 61 27.28 54.87 86.18
N ALA A 62 28.02 54.08 86.96
CA ALA A 62 28.38 54.48 88.28
C ALA A 62 29.10 55.79 88.02
N SER A 63 28.32 56.86 88.01
CA SER A 63 28.79 58.19 88.26
C SER A 63 29.76 58.00 89.40
N PHE A 64 31.04 58.12 89.09
CA PHE A 64 32.01 58.49 90.09
C PHE A 64 31.45 59.81 90.61
N ALA A 65 30.62 59.70 91.66
CA ALA A 65 30.39 60.78 92.57
C ALA A 65 31.78 61.05 93.12
N SER A 66 32.49 61.89 92.38
CA SER A 66 33.53 62.76 92.87
C SER A 66 32.87 63.56 93.99
N VAL A 67 32.70 62.92 95.14
CA VAL A 67 32.90 63.57 96.42
C VAL A 67 34.40 63.87 96.42
N VAL A 68 34.73 64.92 95.65
CA VAL A 68 35.67 65.94 96.09
C VAL A 68 35.04 66.44 97.37
N GLY A 69 35.23 65.65 98.44
CA GLY A 69 35.31 66.20 99.76
C GLY A 69 36.49 67.14 99.63
N SER A 70 36.16 68.43 99.48
CA SER A 70 37.07 69.52 99.80
C SER A 70 38.01 69.04 100.89
N PRO A 71 39.34 69.19 100.77
CA PRO A 71 40.21 69.13 101.94
C PRO A 71 39.91 70.38 102.79
N GLU A 72 38.68 70.45 103.29
CA GLU A 72 38.19 71.49 104.17
C GLU A 72 38.74 71.13 105.55
N SER A 73 39.72 71.93 105.96
CA SER A 73 40.14 72.10 107.35
C SER A 73 40.98 70.98 107.99
N ILE A 74 42.08 70.56 107.37
CA ILE A 74 43.28 70.15 108.16
C ILE A 74 44.56 70.78 107.60
N TYR A 75 44.47 72.03 107.13
CA TYR A 75 45.59 72.95 107.17
C TYR A 75 45.30 73.96 108.30
N ARG A 76 45.60 73.56 109.53
CA ARG A 76 45.67 74.50 110.66
C ARG A 76 46.92 75.34 110.42
N PRO A 77 46.83 76.68 110.27
CA PRO A 77 48.00 77.51 110.01
C PRO A 77 49.05 77.28 111.12
N GLU A 78 50.31 77.12 110.74
CA GLU A 78 51.47 76.90 111.62
C GLU A 78 51.81 78.10 112.52
N TRP A 79 50.83 78.96 112.85
CA TRP A 79 51.04 80.23 113.55
C TRP A 79 50.79 80.18 115.07
N GLU A 80 50.45 79.01 115.63
CA GLU A 80 50.31 78.82 117.10
C GLU A 80 51.52 78.12 117.75
N LEU A 81 52.62 77.95 117.01
CA LEU A 81 53.80 77.22 117.47
C LEU A 81 54.92 78.12 118.03
N CYS A 82 54.80 79.45 117.98
CA CYS A 82 55.86 80.39 118.36
C CYS A 82 56.07 80.62 119.88
N HIS A 83 55.30 79.96 120.75
CA HIS A 83 55.36 80.17 122.20
C HIS A 83 55.45 78.89 123.04
N LEU A 84 55.79 77.75 122.43
CA LEU A 84 56.08 76.51 123.16
C LEU A 84 57.59 76.38 123.39
N HIS A 85 57.98 75.91 124.58
CA HIS A 85 59.38 75.56 124.90
C HIS A 85 59.90 74.58 123.84
N ASN A 86 61.19 74.68 123.47
CA ASN A 86 61.78 73.98 122.31
C ASN A 86 61.36 72.50 122.17
N ASP A 87 61.24 71.79 123.30
CA ASP A 87 60.86 70.39 123.34
C ASP A 87 59.41 70.12 122.89
N ASP A 88 58.45 71.01 123.18
CA ASP A 88 57.04 70.83 122.83
C ASP A 88 56.72 71.25 121.39
N PHE A 89 57.43 72.25 120.83
CA PHE A 89 57.36 72.59 119.39
C PHE A 89 57.80 71.41 118.53
N LEU A 90 58.95 70.83 118.86
CA LEU A 90 59.47 69.66 118.17
C LEU A 90 58.50 68.48 118.30
N ARG A 91 57.86 68.30 119.46
CA ARG A 91 56.85 67.24 119.68
C ARG A 91 55.63 67.39 118.76
N GLN A 92 55.05 68.59 118.69
CA GLN A 92 53.85 68.86 117.90
C GLN A 92 54.14 68.87 116.38
N TYR A 93 55.28 69.43 115.96
CA TYR A 93 55.79 69.36 114.58
C TYR A 93 56.02 67.91 114.15
N ASN A 94 56.65 67.10 115.00
CA ASN A 94 56.86 65.67 114.74
C ASN A 94 55.53 64.90 114.67
N VAL A 95 54.53 65.24 115.49
CA VAL A 95 53.19 64.63 115.43
C VAL A 95 52.44 65.00 114.14
N ASN A 96 52.51 66.27 113.70
CA ASN A 96 51.88 66.71 112.45
C ASN A 96 52.58 66.15 111.22
N LEU A 97 53.92 66.13 111.22
CA LEU A 97 54.73 65.49 110.19
C LEU A 97 54.43 63.99 110.11
N ALA A 98 54.32 63.31 111.26
CA ALA A 98 53.94 61.90 111.31
C ALA A 98 52.53 61.66 110.75
N ARG A 99 51.56 62.55 111.03
CA ARG A 99 50.21 62.48 110.44
C ARG A 99 50.22 62.70 108.93
N GLN A 100 50.97 63.68 108.43
CA GLN A 100 51.13 63.90 106.98
C GLN A 100 51.82 62.72 106.29
N VAL A 101 52.89 62.18 106.88
CA VAL A 101 53.60 60.99 106.36
C VAL A 101 52.69 59.76 106.38
N ALA A 102 51.88 59.58 107.43
CA ALA A 102 50.90 58.49 107.52
C ALA A 102 49.79 58.62 106.47
N MET A 103 49.23 59.83 106.29
CA MET A 103 48.23 60.08 105.24
C MET A 103 48.83 59.90 103.83
N GLY A 104 50.03 60.44 103.57
CA GLY A 104 50.72 60.28 102.30
C GLY A 104 51.02 58.81 101.98
N SER A 105 51.40 58.03 102.99
CA SER A 105 51.61 56.58 102.87
C SER A 105 50.28 55.83 102.61
N HIS A 106 49.18 56.25 103.23
CA HIS A 106 47.85 55.68 103.00
C HIS A 106 47.31 55.97 101.60
N LEU A 107 47.44 57.23 101.14
CA LEU A 107 47.11 57.62 99.76
C LEU A 107 47.97 56.87 98.74
N ARG A 108 49.28 56.76 98.99
CA ARG A 108 50.19 55.98 98.13
C ARG A 108 49.78 54.51 98.04
N LEU A 109 49.42 53.88 99.17
CA LEU A 109 48.97 52.48 99.18
C LEU A 109 47.66 52.30 98.39
N ARG A 110 46.68 53.23 98.51
CA ARG A 110 45.46 53.19 97.70
C ARG A 110 45.76 53.34 96.20
N PHE A 111 46.58 54.32 95.82
CA PHE A 111 46.99 54.49 94.42
C PHE A 111 47.72 53.27 93.88
N GLU A 112 48.57 52.62 94.69
CA GLU A 112 49.26 51.40 94.26
C GLU A 112 48.29 50.22 94.07
N GLN A 113 47.27 50.09 94.94
CA GLN A 113 46.21 49.09 94.78
C GLN A 113 45.32 49.37 93.55
N GLU A 114 44.91 50.63 93.34
CA GLU A 114 44.15 51.06 92.16
C GLU A 114 44.96 50.86 90.87
N ALA A 115 46.26 51.18 90.87
CA ALA A 115 47.14 50.91 89.73
C ALA A 115 47.28 49.40 89.44
N LYS A 116 47.34 48.56 90.48
CA LYS A 116 47.32 47.08 90.32
C LYS A 116 46.00 46.59 89.73
N LEU A 117 44.86 47.14 90.17
CA LEU A 117 43.54 46.83 89.60
C LEU A 117 43.40 47.33 88.16
N LEU A 118 43.87 48.55 87.88
CA LEU A 118 43.89 49.12 86.53
C LEU A 118 44.69 48.24 85.59
N LYS A 119 45.90 47.81 86.00
CA LYS A 119 46.74 46.89 85.22
C LYS A 119 46.04 45.55 84.93
N LYS A 120 45.27 45.01 85.88
CA LYS A 120 44.45 43.80 85.66
C LYS A 120 43.31 44.07 84.66
N SER A 121 42.61 45.19 84.77
CA SER A 121 41.52 45.57 83.88
C SER A 121 41.99 45.80 82.44
N VAL A 122 43.12 46.51 82.24
CA VAL A 122 43.75 46.74 80.93
C VAL A 122 44.15 45.42 80.28
N ALA A 123 44.77 44.50 81.03
CA ALA A 123 45.10 43.17 80.52
C ALA A 123 43.84 42.35 80.15
N GLN A 124 42.75 42.51 80.88
CA GLN A 124 41.47 41.86 80.56
C GLN A 124 40.82 42.44 79.30
N VAL A 125 40.88 43.77 79.11
CA VAL A 125 40.42 44.45 77.89
C VAL A 125 41.22 43.98 76.68
N ALA A 126 42.56 43.98 76.75
CA ALA A 126 43.40 43.48 75.65
C ALA A 126 43.10 42.02 75.26
N ARG A 127 42.75 41.17 76.24
CA ARG A 127 42.29 39.79 75.98
C ARG A 127 40.91 39.73 75.33
N ARG A 128 39.99 40.64 75.70
CA ARG A 128 38.67 40.77 75.06
C ARG A 128 38.81 41.27 73.62
N ASP A 129 39.66 42.26 73.37
CA ASP A 129 39.89 42.81 72.04
C ASP A 129 40.41 41.74 71.07
N LYS A 130 41.35 40.90 71.51
CA LYS A 130 41.79 39.75 70.70
C LYS A 130 40.66 38.78 70.36
N ARG A 131 39.73 38.53 71.29
CA ARG A 131 38.55 37.69 71.02
C ARG A 131 37.55 38.38 70.11
N ILE A 132 37.41 39.71 70.21
CA ILE A 132 36.55 40.50 69.32
C ILE A 132 37.12 40.47 67.91
N GLN A 133 38.41 40.72 67.71
CA GLN A 133 39.07 40.62 66.41
C GLN A 133 38.92 39.22 65.78
N ALA A 134 39.11 38.16 66.56
CA ALA A 134 38.90 36.79 66.06
C ALA A 134 37.45 36.58 65.58
N ARG A 135 36.46 37.05 66.36
CA ARG A 135 35.04 36.99 65.98
C ARG A 135 34.70 37.86 64.78
N GLU A 136 35.31 39.03 64.63
CA GLU A 136 35.12 39.89 63.45
C GLU A 136 35.61 39.22 62.17
N HIS A 137 36.75 38.52 62.23
CA HIS A 137 37.22 37.71 61.10
C HIS A 137 36.29 36.54 60.80
N GLU A 138 35.77 35.88 61.84
CA GLU A 138 34.79 34.79 61.69
C GLU A 138 33.48 35.28 61.06
N ILE A 139 32.97 36.44 61.47
CA ILE A 139 31.80 37.09 60.86
C ILE A 139 32.05 37.39 59.38
N LYS A 140 33.19 37.98 59.03
CA LYS A 140 33.55 38.23 57.62
C LYS A 140 33.59 36.96 56.77
N ASN A 141 34.09 35.86 57.34
CA ASN A 141 34.09 34.56 56.65
C ASN A 141 32.67 34.02 56.46
N LEU A 142 31.80 34.14 57.48
CA LEU A 142 30.40 33.72 57.40
C LEU A 142 29.59 34.59 56.41
N GLU A 143 29.85 35.90 56.35
CA GLU A 143 29.25 36.79 55.36
C GLU A 143 29.59 36.36 53.93
N ALA A 144 30.87 36.06 53.66
CA ALA A 144 31.30 35.59 52.35
C ALA A 144 30.68 34.23 51.98
N LEU A 145 30.54 33.32 52.94
CA LEU A 145 29.86 32.04 52.73
C LEU A 145 28.37 32.22 52.42
N LEU A 146 27.70 33.14 53.12
CA LEU A 146 26.27 33.42 52.92
C LEU A 146 25.99 34.06 51.56
N GLU A 147 26.86 34.96 51.10
CA GLU A 147 26.76 35.54 49.74
C GLU A 147 26.93 34.45 48.66
N ALA A 148 27.93 33.58 48.80
CA ALA A 148 28.13 32.46 47.87
C ALA A 148 26.95 31.47 47.88
N GLU A 149 26.34 31.22 49.04
CA GLU A 149 25.13 30.40 49.14
C GLU A 149 23.92 31.05 48.46
N ALA A 150 23.77 32.38 48.60
CA ALA A 150 22.71 33.13 47.91
C ALA A 150 22.88 33.08 46.38
N ASP A 151 24.11 33.24 45.87
CA ASP A 151 24.40 33.13 44.45
C ASP A 151 24.14 31.71 43.92
N MET A 152 24.53 30.68 44.66
CA MET A 152 24.23 29.28 44.31
C MET A 152 22.73 29.01 44.29
N LYS A 153 21.99 29.53 45.28
CA LYS A 153 20.54 29.40 45.36
C LYS A 153 19.88 30.06 44.14
N LYS A 154 20.27 31.28 43.80
CA LYS A 154 19.77 31.98 42.61
C LYS A 154 20.06 31.20 41.32
N ALA A 155 21.29 30.69 41.17
CA ALA A 155 21.65 29.86 40.01
C ALA A 155 20.87 28.54 39.94
N ALA A 156 20.49 27.95 41.08
CA ALA A 156 19.64 26.77 41.14
C ALA A 156 18.18 27.11 40.79
N GLU A 157 17.66 28.24 41.27
CA GLU A 157 16.33 28.75 40.92
C GLU A 157 16.21 29.00 39.41
N ASP A 158 17.18 29.71 38.80
CA ASP A 158 17.20 29.97 37.35
C ASP A 158 17.21 28.66 36.52
N LYS A 159 17.97 27.64 36.96
CA LYS A 159 17.97 26.32 36.33
C LYS A 159 16.61 25.62 36.48
N SER A 160 15.97 25.74 37.64
CA SER A 160 14.66 25.13 37.89
C SER A 160 13.57 25.76 37.01
N VAL A 161 13.61 27.08 36.79
CA VAL A 161 12.69 27.78 35.89
C VAL A 161 12.89 27.30 34.45
N LYS A 162 14.13 27.17 34.00
CA LYS A 162 14.43 26.65 32.65
C LYS A 162 13.91 25.22 32.45
N LEU A 163 14.15 24.33 33.41
CA LEU A 163 13.67 22.93 33.34
C LEU A 163 12.14 22.85 33.37
N SER A 164 11.48 23.72 34.14
CA SER A 164 10.03 23.79 34.18
C SER A 164 9.45 24.17 32.81
N GLN A 165 10.08 25.14 32.13
CA GLN A 165 9.69 25.52 30.78
C GLN A 165 9.91 24.40 29.75
N GLU A 166 11.02 23.68 29.83
CA GLU A 166 11.29 22.53 28.94
C GLU A 166 10.26 21.41 29.17
N LEU A 167 9.87 21.17 30.42
CA LEU A 167 8.84 20.18 30.76
C LEU A 167 7.47 20.58 30.23
N GLU A 168 7.09 21.85 30.34
CA GLU A 168 5.85 22.37 29.74
C GLU A 168 5.86 22.23 28.21
N ASN A 169 6.98 22.56 27.55
CA ASN A 169 7.13 22.37 26.11
C ASN A 169 7.04 20.89 25.69
N MET A 170 7.55 19.96 26.50
CA MET A 170 7.38 18.53 26.22
C MET A 170 5.93 18.07 26.43
N GLN A 171 5.23 18.63 27.42
CA GLN A 171 3.80 18.33 27.64
C GLN A 171 2.93 18.79 26.47
N THR A 172 3.20 19.98 25.91
CA THR A 172 2.48 20.46 24.72
C THR A 172 2.74 19.56 23.51
N LEU A 173 4.01 19.22 23.25
CA LEU A 173 4.38 18.29 22.17
C LEU A 173 3.73 16.91 22.33
N PHE A 174 3.66 16.39 23.55
CA PHE A 174 3.01 15.11 23.83
C PHE A 174 1.50 15.18 23.57
N SER A 175 0.86 16.29 23.93
CA SER A 175 -0.57 16.53 23.66
C SER A 175 -0.85 16.57 22.16
N ASP A 176 -0.03 17.27 21.38
CA ASP A 176 -0.16 17.34 19.92
C ASP A 176 0.03 15.95 19.27
N LEU A 177 1.02 15.18 19.75
CA LEU A 177 1.27 13.83 19.27
C LEU A 177 0.10 12.88 19.58
N GLN A 178 -0.47 12.99 20.78
CA GLN A 178 -1.63 12.20 21.19
C GLN A 178 -2.84 12.46 20.27
N VAL A 179 -3.15 13.73 20.01
CA VAL A 179 -4.25 14.11 19.09
C VAL A 179 -4.01 13.58 17.68
N SER A 180 -2.77 13.66 17.19
CA SER A 180 -2.38 13.11 15.88
C SER A 180 -2.56 11.59 15.81
N ASN A 181 -2.21 10.88 16.89
CA ASN A 181 -2.37 9.43 16.99
C ASN A 181 -3.85 9.01 17.02
N ASP A 182 -4.69 9.75 17.76
CA ASP A 182 -6.13 9.52 17.78
C ASP A 182 -6.74 9.70 16.38
N HIS A 183 -6.36 10.77 15.68
CA HIS A 183 -6.78 11.00 14.30
C HIS A 183 -6.29 9.92 13.33
N LEU A 184 -5.03 9.46 13.47
CA LEU A 184 -4.50 8.37 12.66
C LEU A 184 -5.26 7.06 12.93
N SER A 185 -5.55 6.76 14.19
CA SER A 185 -6.34 5.59 14.60
C SER A 185 -7.73 5.61 13.97
N GLN A 186 -8.39 6.78 13.95
CA GLN A 186 -9.68 6.94 13.27
C GLN A 186 -9.58 6.67 11.76
N ARG A 187 -8.55 7.17 11.09
CA ARG A 187 -8.32 6.91 9.65
C ARG A 187 -8.07 5.44 9.36
N VAL A 188 -7.32 4.75 10.21
CA VAL A 188 -7.08 3.31 10.10
C VAL A 188 -8.39 2.53 10.22
N ALA A 189 -9.26 2.88 11.18
CA ALA A 189 -10.56 2.24 11.33
C ALA A 189 -11.44 2.41 10.08
N THR A 190 -11.50 3.62 9.51
CA THR A 190 -12.25 3.88 8.27
C THR A 190 -11.69 3.11 7.07
N LEU A 191 -10.36 3.06 6.92
CA LEU A 191 -9.72 2.28 5.86
C LEU A 191 -10.02 0.79 6.01
N GLN A 192 -10.02 0.27 7.24
CA GLN A 192 -10.33 -1.12 7.50
C GLN A 192 -11.77 -1.47 7.10
N GLU A 193 -12.73 -0.57 7.35
CA GLU A 193 -14.11 -0.73 6.91
C GLU A 193 -14.22 -0.71 5.37
N GLN A 194 -13.52 0.21 4.71
CA GLN A 194 -13.46 0.27 3.24
C GLN A 194 -12.89 -1.00 2.62
N VAL A 195 -11.76 -1.49 3.15
CA VAL A 195 -11.14 -2.74 2.69
C VAL A 195 -12.08 -3.93 2.88
N SER A 196 -12.80 -4.00 4.02
CA SER A 196 -13.82 -5.04 4.23
C SER A 196 -14.97 -4.95 3.22
N GLY A 197 -15.40 -3.73 2.86
CA GLY A 197 -16.39 -3.50 1.81
C GLY A 197 -15.90 -3.96 0.43
N GLU A 198 -14.65 -3.67 0.08
CA GLU A 198 -14.03 -4.07 -1.18
C GLU A 198 -13.85 -5.60 -1.27
N GLU A 199 -13.47 -6.26 -0.17
CA GLU A 199 -13.39 -7.73 -0.10
C GLU A 199 -14.76 -8.40 -0.36
N LYS A 200 -15.84 -7.84 0.20
CA LYS A 200 -17.21 -8.33 -0.07
C LYS A 200 -17.60 -8.13 -1.52
N LEU A 201 -17.28 -6.97 -2.11
CA LEU A 201 -17.55 -6.70 -3.52
C LEU A 201 -16.76 -7.66 -4.42
N LYS A 202 -15.49 -7.92 -4.10
CA LYS A 202 -14.66 -8.90 -4.81
C LYS A 202 -15.27 -10.30 -4.76
N ALA A 203 -15.75 -10.74 -3.60
CA ALA A 203 -16.40 -12.04 -3.46
C ALA A 203 -17.67 -12.14 -4.33
N ALA A 204 -18.52 -11.10 -4.34
CA ALA A 204 -19.71 -11.06 -5.17
C ALA A 204 -19.38 -11.07 -6.68
N PHE A 205 -18.27 -10.42 -7.07
CA PHE A 205 -17.82 -10.42 -8.46
C PHE A 205 -17.32 -11.80 -8.93
N GLU A 206 -16.58 -12.52 -8.08
CA GLU A 206 -16.15 -13.90 -8.39
C GLU A 206 -17.34 -14.87 -8.47
N GLU A 207 -18.36 -14.71 -7.62
CA GLU A 207 -19.60 -15.49 -7.70
C GLU A 207 -20.36 -15.22 -9.01
N PHE A 208 -20.48 -13.95 -9.41
CA PHE A 208 -21.07 -13.56 -10.68
C PHE A 208 -20.32 -14.18 -11.87
N LYS A 209 -18.99 -14.11 -11.85
CA LYS A 209 -18.17 -14.69 -12.91
C LYS A 209 -18.37 -16.20 -13.02
N TRP A 210 -18.37 -16.91 -11.89
CA TRP A 210 -18.62 -18.33 -11.86
C TRP A 210 -20.00 -18.68 -12.45
N TYR A 211 -21.03 -17.90 -12.11
CA TYR A 211 -22.38 -18.09 -12.65
C TYR A 211 -22.44 -17.91 -14.18
N GLU A 212 -21.84 -16.84 -14.71
CA GLU A 212 -21.80 -16.58 -16.16
C GLU A 212 -20.99 -17.66 -16.90
N ASP A 213 -19.82 -18.03 -16.38
CA ASP A 213 -18.97 -19.06 -16.97
C ASP A 213 -19.74 -20.40 -17.04
N ASN A 214 -20.43 -20.78 -15.96
CA ASN A 214 -21.25 -21.99 -15.91
C ASN A 214 -22.46 -21.94 -16.89
N GLN A 215 -23.10 -20.79 -17.06
CA GLN A 215 -24.18 -20.62 -18.04
C GLN A 215 -23.65 -20.80 -19.48
N VAL A 216 -22.51 -20.21 -19.80
CA VAL A 216 -21.89 -20.34 -21.12
C VAL A 216 -21.47 -21.79 -21.36
N GLU A 217 -20.82 -22.43 -20.38
CA GLU A 217 -20.41 -23.84 -20.47
C GLU A 217 -21.61 -24.76 -20.71
N GLN A 218 -22.73 -24.54 -20.02
CA GLN A 218 -23.97 -25.27 -20.24
C GLN A 218 -24.51 -25.09 -21.68
N ARG A 219 -24.48 -23.87 -22.21
CA ARG A 219 -24.96 -23.57 -23.58
C ARG A 219 -24.05 -24.16 -24.65
N CYS A 220 -22.74 -24.17 -24.41
CA CYS A 220 -21.78 -24.86 -25.27
C CYS A 220 -22.06 -26.37 -25.30
N ALA A 221 -22.22 -27.00 -24.15
CA ALA A 221 -22.54 -28.44 -24.07
C ALA A 221 -23.87 -28.79 -24.76
N GLU A 222 -24.90 -27.93 -24.65
CA GLU A 222 -26.17 -28.09 -25.37
C GLU A 222 -25.97 -28.02 -26.89
N MET A 223 -25.15 -27.08 -27.37
CA MET A 223 -24.88 -26.92 -28.79
C MET A 223 -24.03 -28.06 -29.35
N ASP A 224 -23.01 -28.50 -28.61
CA ASP A 224 -22.18 -29.65 -28.98
C ASP A 224 -23.03 -30.92 -29.10
N ALA A 225 -23.91 -31.19 -28.13
CA ALA A 225 -24.83 -32.32 -28.19
C ALA A 225 -25.77 -32.27 -29.41
N ARG A 226 -26.20 -31.07 -29.84
CA ARG A 226 -27.01 -30.90 -31.05
C ARG A 226 -26.20 -31.12 -32.33
N LEU A 227 -24.95 -30.65 -32.36
CA LEU A 227 -24.06 -30.87 -33.50
C LEU A 227 -23.69 -32.35 -33.63
N ASP A 228 -23.45 -33.05 -32.52
CA ASP A 228 -23.20 -34.48 -32.51
C ASP A 228 -24.42 -35.25 -33.05
N ALA A 229 -25.63 -34.92 -32.60
CA ALA A 229 -26.86 -35.52 -33.12
C ALA A 229 -27.01 -35.28 -34.64
N LEU A 230 -26.81 -34.04 -35.10
CA LEU A 230 -26.89 -33.72 -36.53
C LEU A 230 -25.80 -34.44 -37.35
N SER A 231 -24.61 -34.62 -36.79
CA SER A 231 -23.51 -35.35 -37.43
C SER A 231 -23.84 -36.83 -37.60
N ILE A 232 -24.47 -37.43 -36.59
CA ILE A 232 -24.99 -38.81 -36.66
C ILE A 232 -26.06 -38.91 -37.75
N ASP A 233 -27.08 -38.03 -37.72
CA ASP A 233 -28.16 -38.01 -38.72
C ASP A 233 -27.59 -37.84 -40.15
N PHE A 234 -26.59 -36.97 -40.32
CA PHE A 234 -25.91 -36.80 -41.60
C PHE A 234 -25.19 -38.09 -42.04
N GLY A 235 -24.48 -38.76 -41.13
CA GLY A 235 -23.72 -39.97 -41.41
C GLY A 235 -24.60 -41.20 -41.68
N GLU A 236 -25.73 -41.32 -40.99
CA GLU A 236 -26.63 -42.47 -41.09
C GLU A 236 -27.70 -42.30 -42.18
N GLU A 237 -28.26 -41.10 -42.34
CA GLU A 237 -29.33 -40.87 -43.31
C GLU A 237 -28.80 -40.25 -44.60
N LEU A 238 -28.23 -39.05 -44.54
CA LEU A 238 -27.94 -38.28 -45.75
C LEU A 238 -26.76 -38.85 -46.55
N TYR A 239 -25.69 -39.27 -45.87
CA TYR A 239 -24.46 -39.72 -46.50
C TYR A 239 -24.65 -40.99 -47.36
N PRO A 240 -25.37 -42.04 -46.90
CA PRO A 240 -25.67 -43.20 -47.75
C PRO A 240 -26.52 -42.85 -48.98
N HIS A 241 -27.48 -41.94 -48.86
CA HIS A 241 -28.28 -41.48 -50.00
C HIS A 241 -27.42 -40.74 -51.02
N MET A 242 -26.51 -39.86 -50.57
CA MET A 242 -25.58 -39.17 -51.45
C MET A 242 -24.65 -40.15 -52.18
N LEU A 243 -24.08 -41.12 -51.46
CA LEU A 243 -23.24 -42.16 -52.06
C LEU A 243 -24.03 -42.99 -53.09
N THR A 244 -25.27 -43.35 -52.76
CA THR A 244 -26.16 -44.08 -53.67
C THR A 244 -26.42 -43.25 -54.93
N ALA A 245 -26.80 -41.98 -54.80
CA ALA A 245 -27.02 -41.10 -55.96
C ALA A 245 -25.75 -40.97 -56.84
N ILE A 246 -24.57 -40.83 -56.24
CA ILE A 246 -23.29 -40.78 -56.98
C ILE A 246 -23.04 -42.10 -57.71
N ALA A 247 -23.25 -43.25 -57.06
CA ALA A 247 -23.09 -44.56 -57.67
C ALA A 247 -24.08 -44.76 -58.84
N CYS A 248 -25.34 -44.34 -58.66
CA CYS A 248 -26.38 -44.36 -59.68
C CYS A 248 -25.96 -43.54 -60.92
N HIS A 249 -25.54 -42.30 -60.70
CA HIS A 249 -25.07 -41.42 -61.78
C HIS A 249 -23.85 -42.03 -62.52
N ARG A 250 -22.88 -42.59 -61.79
CA ARG A 250 -21.71 -43.26 -62.39
C ARG A 250 -22.11 -44.47 -63.23
N TRP A 251 -23.03 -45.30 -62.75
CA TRP A 251 -23.52 -46.46 -63.49
C TRP A 251 -24.25 -46.06 -64.77
N MET A 252 -25.12 -45.04 -64.71
CA MET A 252 -25.84 -44.56 -65.90
C MET A 252 -24.89 -44.04 -66.98
N ILE A 253 -23.89 -43.24 -66.60
CA ILE A 253 -22.92 -42.66 -67.54
C ILE A 253 -22.02 -43.73 -68.15
N GLY A 254 -21.58 -44.72 -67.35
CA GLY A 254 -20.67 -45.76 -67.81
C GLY A 254 -21.40 -46.92 -68.50
N HIS A 255 -22.14 -47.69 -67.72
CA HIS A 255 -22.78 -48.93 -68.18
C HIS A 255 -24.07 -48.67 -68.96
N GLY A 256 -24.94 -47.80 -68.45
CA GLY A 256 -26.22 -47.49 -69.10
C GLY A 256 -26.03 -46.95 -70.53
N LEU A 257 -25.12 -46.00 -70.71
CA LEU A 257 -24.79 -45.45 -72.02
C LEU A 257 -24.17 -46.51 -72.96
N CYS A 258 -23.22 -47.32 -72.48
CA CYS A 258 -22.63 -48.39 -73.27
C CYS A 258 -23.68 -49.41 -73.76
N LEU A 259 -24.60 -49.80 -72.87
CA LEU A 259 -25.65 -50.75 -73.19
C LEU A 259 -26.63 -50.18 -74.23
N ALA A 260 -26.93 -48.88 -74.15
CA ALA A 260 -27.72 -48.19 -75.15
C ALA A 260 -27.05 -48.22 -76.54
N VAL A 261 -25.74 -48.00 -76.60
CA VAL A 261 -24.98 -48.08 -77.86
C VAL A 261 -25.00 -49.51 -78.44
N ILE A 262 -24.79 -50.54 -77.62
CA ILE A 262 -24.82 -51.94 -78.06
C ILE A 262 -26.20 -52.30 -78.60
N LYS A 263 -27.28 -52.02 -77.85
CA LYS A 263 -28.66 -52.32 -78.28
C LYS A 263 -29.04 -51.56 -79.56
N CYS A 264 -28.55 -50.34 -79.74
CA CYS A 264 -28.73 -49.61 -80.99
C CYS A 264 -28.01 -50.31 -82.17
N SER A 265 -26.84 -50.89 -81.94
CA SER A 265 -26.09 -51.62 -82.98
C SER A 265 -26.70 -52.98 -83.34
N GLU A 266 -27.38 -53.64 -82.39
CA GLU A 266 -28.07 -54.93 -82.57
C GLU A 266 -29.42 -54.80 -83.30
N SER A 267 -30.08 -53.63 -83.19
CA SER A 267 -31.36 -53.40 -83.87
C SER A 267 -31.18 -53.36 -85.39
N LEU A 268 -31.68 -54.39 -86.08
CA LEU A 268 -31.67 -54.45 -87.54
C LEU A 268 -32.44 -53.27 -88.15
N GLU A 269 -33.55 -52.87 -87.54
CA GLU A 269 -34.36 -51.73 -87.99
C GLU A 269 -33.60 -50.41 -87.88
N LEU A 270 -32.94 -50.15 -86.75
CA LEU A 270 -32.14 -48.93 -86.58
C LEU A 270 -30.91 -48.95 -87.48
N ARG A 271 -30.24 -50.09 -87.60
CA ARG A 271 -29.10 -50.27 -88.50
C ARG A 271 -29.51 -50.01 -89.95
N GLN A 272 -30.62 -50.58 -90.40
CA GLN A 272 -31.13 -50.38 -91.76
C GLN A 272 -31.57 -48.93 -91.98
N ALA A 273 -32.37 -48.36 -91.09
CA ALA A 273 -32.80 -46.96 -91.17
C ALA A 273 -31.61 -45.99 -91.15
N PHE A 274 -30.56 -46.30 -90.40
CA PHE A 274 -29.31 -45.54 -90.38
C PHE A 274 -28.54 -45.67 -91.70
N VAL A 275 -28.42 -46.90 -92.24
CA VAL A 275 -27.79 -47.14 -93.55
C VAL A 275 -28.55 -46.41 -94.66
N ASP A 276 -29.87 -46.47 -94.66
CA ASP A 276 -30.73 -45.79 -95.63
C ASP A 276 -30.57 -44.27 -95.51
N PHE A 277 -30.61 -43.74 -94.29
CA PHE A 277 -30.37 -42.32 -94.03
C PHE A 277 -28.99 -41.87 -94.50
N MET A 278 -27.92 -42.61 -94.17
CA MET A 278 -26.56 -42.28 -94.58
C MET A 278 -26.41 -42.34 -96.11
N SER A 279 -27.04 -43.31 -96.76
CA SER A 279 -27.06 -43.41 -98.23
C SER A 279 -27.74 -42.20 -98.87
N VAL A 280 -28.89 -41.77 -98.35
CA VAL A 280 -29.59 -40.57 -98.82
C VAL A 280 -28.79 -39.30 -98.51
N ARG A 281 -28.13 -39.22 -97.36
CA ARG A 281 -27.26 -38.08 -97.00
C ARG A 281 -26.08 -37.94 -97.95
N ILE A 282 -25.45 -39.06 -98.33
CA ILE A 282 -24.36 -39.07 -99.32
C ILE A 282 -24.89 -38.59 -100.67
N ALA A 283 -26.03 -39.11 -101.13
CA ALA A 283 -26.66 -38.67 -102.38
C ALA A 283 -27.03 -37.17 -102.38
N LYS A 284 -27.52 -36.65 -101.24
CA LYS A 284 -27.73 -35.20 -101.06
C LYS A 284 -26.41 -34.44 -101.19
N GLY A 285 -25.37 -34.85 -100.47
CA GLY A 285 -24.06 -34.20 -100.53
C GLY A 285 -23.47 -34.20 -101.95
N MET A 286 -23.64 -35.29 -102.69
CA MET A 286 -23.23 -35.37 -104.11
C MET A 286 -24.04 -34.40 -104.98
N SER A 287 -25.36 -34.36 -104.85
CA SER A 287 -26.22 -33.46 -105.62
C SER A 287 -25.94 -31.99 -105.31
N GLU A 288 -25.67 -31.68 -104.05
CA GLU A 288 -25.29 -30.34 -103.60
C GLU A 288 -23.91 -29.93 -104.11
N GLY A 289 -22.92 -30.83 -104.07
CA GLY A 289 -21.60 -30.59 -104.66
C GLY A 289 -21.66 -30.35 -106.18
N LEU A 290 -22.49 -31.13 -106.90
CA LEU A 290 -22.72 -30.94 -108.33
C LEU A 290 -23.37 -29.59 -108.64
N ARG A 291 -24.42 -29.21 -107.89
CA ARG A 291 -25.08 -27.90 -108.01
C ARG A 291 -24.08 -26.76 -107.90
N HIS A 292 -23.28 -26.75 -106.83
CA HIS A 292 -22.27 -25.72 -106.62
C HIS A 292 -21.16 -25.75 -107.70
N GLY A 293 -20.78 -26.93 -108.19
CA GLY A 293 -19.79 -27.07 -109.26
C GLY A 293 -20.25 -26.50 -110.61
N VAL A 294 -21.52 -26.70 -110.97
CA VAL A 294 -22.12 -26.12 -112.20
C VAL A 294 -22.26 -24.60 -112.08
N GLU A 295 -22.71 -24.11 -110.92
CA GLU A 295 -22.80 -22.68 -110.63
C GLU A 295 -21.44 -21.97 -110.73
N HIS A 296 -20.36 -22.62 -110.28
CA HIS A 296 -19.02 -22.05 -110.29
C HIS A 296 -18.25 -22.26 -111.62
N GLY A 297 -18.59 -23.30 -112.40
CA GLY A 297 -17.87 -23.69 -113.62
C GLY A 297 -18.23 -22.91 -114.89
N GLN A 298 -19.25 -22.05 -114.85
CA GLN A 298 -19.67 -21.15 -115.94
C GLN A 298 -19.93 -21.82 -117.30
N ALA A 299 -20.23 -23.13 -117.30
CA ALA A 299 -20.82 -23.82 -118.44
C ALA A 299 -22.34 -23.61 -118.37
N GLN A 300 -22.97 -23.13 -119.45
CA GLN A 300 -24.44 -23.02 -119.58
C GLN A 300 -25.14 -24.39 -119.67
N LEU A 301 -24.68 -25.36 -118.88
CA LEU A 301 -25.28 -26.68 -118.75
C LEU A 301 -26.43 -26.58 -117.76
N ASN A 302 -27.62 -26.96 -118.21
CA ASN A 302 -28.77 -27.08 -117.33
C ASN A 302 -28.48 -28.19 -116.31
N LEU A 303 -28.57 -27.86 -115.02
CA LEU A 303 -28.31 -28.78 -113.90
C LEU A 303 -29.15 -30.08 -114.00
N GLU A 304 -30.38 -29.94 -114.49
CA GLU A 304 -31.33 -31.04 -114.73
C GLU A 304 -30.93 -31.98 -115.88
N ALA A 305 -29.98 -31.57 -116.74
CA ALA A 305 -29.45 -32.41 -117.83
C ALA A 305 -28.29 -33.33 -117.37
N ILE A 306 -27.80 -33.17 -116.13
CA ILE A 306 -26.77 -34.04 -115.56
C ILE A 306 -27.44 -35.30 -115.01
N GLU A 307 -27.17 -36.44 -115.65
CA GLU A 307 -27.78 -37.74 -115.30
C GLU A 307 -27.62 -38.12 -113.81
N ALA A 308 -26.50 -37.72 -113.18
CA ALA A 308 -26.22 -38.00 -111.77
C ALA A 308 -26.88 -37.02 -110.77
N TYR A 309 -27.51 -35.92 -111.24
CA TYR A 309 -28.15 -34.94 -110.36
C TYR A 309 -29.59 -35.35 -110.04
N ASP A 310 -29.91 -35.48 -108.75
CA ASP A 310 -31.27 -35.73 -108.29
C ASP A 310 -31.87 -34.45 -107.65
N PRO A 311 -32.77 -33.73 -108.33
CA PRO A 311 -33.40 -32.52 -107.79
C PRO A 311 -34.24 -32.80 -106.53
N LYS A 312 -34.59 -34.07 -106.25
CA LYS A 312 -35.36 -34.48 -105.07
C LYS A 312 -34.46 -34.94 -103.91
N ALA A 313 -33.14 -34.92 -104.05
CA ALA A 313 -32.23 -35.45 -103.03
C ALA A 313 -32.40 -34.76 -101.67
N GLU A 314 -32.64 -33.45 -101.65
CA GLU A 314 -32.91 -32.71 -100.41
C GLU A 314 -34.22 -33.12 -99.73
N ALA A 315 -35.30 -33.24 -100.50
CA ALA A 315 -36.58 -33.70 -99.96
C ALA A 315 -36.50 -35.14 -99.43
N LYS A 316 -35.78 -36.03 -100.15
CA LYS A 316 -35.51 -37.40 -99.69
C LYS A 316 -34.70 -37.42 -98.40
N TYR A 317 -33.69 -36.55 -98.26
CA TYR A 317 -32.90 -36.43 -97.04
C TYR A 317 -33.74 -35.99 -95.84
N ILE A 318 -34.58 -34.98 -96.00
CA ILE A 318 -35.47 -34.51 -94.92
C ILE A 318 -36.44 -35.62 -94.51
N ALA A 319 -37.02 -36.33 -95.49
CA ALA A 319 -37.91 -37.46 -95.22
C ALA A 319 -37.19 -38.60 -94.46
N ALA A 320 -35.97 -38.96 -94.88
CA ALA A 320 -35.17 -39.98 -94.22
C ALA A 320 -34.73 -39.56 -92.80
N LEU A 321 -34.38 -38.29 -92.59
CA LEU A 321 -34.07 -37.74 -91.28
C LEU A 321 -35.26 -37.80 -90.34
N HIS A 322 -36.46 -37.48 -90.86
CA HIS A 322 -37.69 -37.56 -90.10
C HIS A 322 -38.06 -39.01 -89.78
N ALA A 323 -37.83 -39.95 -90.71
CA ALA A 323 -38.02 -41.38 -90.46
C ALA A 323 -37.07 -41.90 -89.37
N LEU A 324 -35.79 -41.53 -89.42
CA LEU A 324 -34.80 -41.89 -88.41
C LEU A 324 -35.16 -41.32 -87.03
N LYS A 325 -35.57 -40.05 -86.96
CA LYS A 325 -35.95 -39.38 -85.70
C LYS A 325 -37.17 -40.02 -85.03
N ASN A 326 -38.14 -40.48 -85.82
CA ASN A 326 -39.38 -41.09 -85.31
C ASN A 326 -39.27 -42.60 -85.14
N LEU A 327 -38.09 -43.18 -85.36
CA LEU A 327 -37.88 -44.58 -85.07
C LEU A 327 -38.05 -44.80 -83.57
N LYS A 328 -38.81 -45.83 -83.21
CA LYS A 328 -38.96 -46.21 -81.81
C LYS A 328 -37.65 -46.82 -81.32
N TYR A 329 -37.27 -46.48 -80.11
CA TYR A 329 -36.11 -47.05 -79.44
C TYR A 329 -36.65 -47.88 -78.27
N PRO A 330 -36.86 -49.20 -78.44
CA PRO A 330 -37.47 -50.02 -77.40
C PRO A 330 -36.78 -49.92 -76.04
N LEU A 331 -35.45 -49.71 -76.05
CA LEU A 331 -34.69 -49.48 -74.82
C LEU A 331 -35.04 -48.15 -74.12
N VAL A 332 -35.28 -47.07 -74.88
CA VAL A 332 -35.67 -45.78 -74.30
C VAL A 332 -37.08 -45.86 -73.73
N ASP A 333 -37.99 -46.56 -74.41
CA ASP A 333 -39.36 -46.79 -73.91
C ASP A 333 -39.35 -47.65 -72.63
N GLN A 334 -38.46 -48.66 -72.56
CA GLN A 334 -38.26 -49.48 -71.36
C GLN A 334 -37.70 -48.65 -70.19
N LEU A 335 -36.70 -47.81 -70.43
CA LEU A 335 -36.12 -46.95 -69.40
C LEU A 335 -37.10 -45.86 -68.93
N ASP A 336 -37.92 -45.29 -69.81
CA ASP A 336 -38.97 -44.33 -69.44
C ASP A 336 -40.07 -44.97 -68.59
N GLY A 337 -40.39 -46.24 -68.86
CA GLY A 337 -41.30 -47.04 -68.03
C GLY A 337 -40.76 -47.34 -66.62
N LEU A 338 -39.45 -47.20 -66.42
CA LEU A 338 -38.76 -47.47 -65.14
C LEU A 338 -38.30 -46.19 -64.42
N LYS A 339 -38.72 -45.01 -64.87
CA LYS A 339 -38.26 -43.72 -64.32
C LYS A 339 -38.53 -43.53 -62.81
N ASP A 340 -39.56 -44.18 -62.28
CA ASP A 340 -39.95 -44.13 -60.87
C ASP A 340 -39.52 -45.40 -60.09
N ALA A 341 -38.83 -46.34 -60.75
CA ALA A 341 -38.35 -47.57 -60.13
C ALA A 341 -37.07 -47.31 -59.30
N PRO A 342 -36.84 -48.09 -58.22
CA PRO A 342 -35.60 -47.99 -57.47
C PRO A 342 -34.41 -48.44 -58.33
N MET A 343 -33.21 -47.89 -58.03
CA MET A 343 -32.05 -48.05 -58.91
C MET A 343 -31.65 -49.52 -59.13
N ASP A 344 -31.77 -50.36 -58.12
CA ASP A 344 -31.51 -51.80 -58.22
C ASP A 344 -32.39 -52.47 -59.29
N VAL A 345 -33.65 -52.06 -59.40
CA VAL A 345 -34.58 -52.51 -60.46
C VAL A 345 -34.17 -51.93 -61.82
N ILE A 346 -33.79 -50.65 -61.91
CA ILE A 346 -33.31 -50.04 -63.16
C ILE A 346 -32.02 -50.73 -63.65
N MET A 347 -31.12 -51.10 -62.74
CA MET A 347 -29.86 -51.77 -63.06
C MET A 347 -30.06 -53.23 -63.50
N ALA A 348 -31.11 -53.89 -62.99
CA ALA A 348 -31.42 -55.29 -63.33
C ALA A 348 -32.30 -55.42 -64.58
N ALA A 349 -33.13 -54.42 -64.89
CA ALA A 349 -34.10 -54.52 -65.98
C ALA A 349 -33.53 -54.68 -67.40
N PRO A 350 -32.40 -54.05 -67.79
CA PRO A 350 -31.89 -54.21 -69.14
C PRO A 350 -31.08 -55.51 -69.23
N TYR A 351 -31.78 -56.64 -69.21
CA TYR A 351 -31.20 -57.95 -69.48
C TYR A 351 -30.69 -58.00 -70.94
N LEU A 352 -29.45 -58.48 -71.10
CA LEU A 352 -28.94 -58.96 -72.38
C LEU A 352 -29.69 -60.27 -72.70
N GLU A 353 -30.85 -60.16 -73.33
CA GLU A 353 -31.47 -61.30 -74.00
C GLU A 353 -30.64 -61.59 -75.27
N SER A 354 -29.46 -62.18 -75.07
CA SER A 354 -28.59 -62.72 -76.12
C SER A 354 -27.98 -64.06 -75.72
N ASP A 355 -28.66 -64.81 -74.85
CA ASP A 355 -28.40 -66.24 -74.62
C ASP A 355 -29.74 -66.99 -74.73
N ASN A 356 -30.15 -67.27 -75.95
CA ASN A 356 -31.01 -68.42 -76.24
C ASN A 356 -30.40 -69.14 -77.44
N GLU A 357 -29.72 -70.24 -77.13
CA GLU A 357 -29.55 -71.47 -77.93
C GLU A 357 -29.41 -71.33 -79.46
N ASP A 358 -28.22 -71.61 -80.00
CA ASP A 358 -27.91 -72.91 -80.64
C ASP A 358 -26.46 -72.90 -81.16
N ASP A 359 -25.52 -73.47 -80.40
CA ASP A 359 -24.21 -73.88 -80.91
C ASP A 359 -23.82 -75.19 -80.22
N ALA A 360 -24.37 -76.29 -80.73
CA ALA A 360 -23.85 -77.63 -80.47
C ALA A 360 -22.56 -77.84 -81.26
N PRO A 361 -21.51 -78.46 -80.66
CA PRO A 361 -20.25 -78.70 -81.37
C PRO A 361 -20.41 -79.86 -82.37
N GLN A 362 -19.97 -79.65 -83.60
CA GLN A 362 -19.58 -80.71 -84.53
C GLN A 362 -18.06 -80.83 -84.62
#